data_AF-A0A4R6NXQ8-F1
#
_entry.id   AF-A0A4R6NXQ8-F1
#
_cell.length_a   1.000
_cell.length_b   1.000
_cell.length_c   1.000
_cell.angle_alpha   90.00
_cell.angle_beta   90.00
_cell.angle_gamma   90.00
#
_symmetry.space_group_name_H-M   'P 1'
#
loop_
_entity.id
_entity.type
_entity.pdbx_description
1 polymer ?
#
loop_
_entity_poly.entity_id
_entity_poly.type
_entity_poly.pdbx_seq_one_letter_code
_entity_poly.pdbx_strand_id
1 'polypeptide(L)'
;MSTRGFVGFVADGRETIVGTRWDSYPECLGVSVVEFARAVHDWSRVRASAAALVHLDDETAEDLIIDSTPASEADVHRKRGWPDSFQPYDINQVCPSQLLADGCVWHLPNWPGTSIWCQWGYLFDLDQNVLEIYYGAPITRTAPAEGRFHDRISEWENDHPVEILATYSLSELPDRESFVRTLNDLADRRNQPDTERVG
;
A
#
# COMPACT_ATOMS: atom_id res chain seq x y z
N MET A 1 -19.39 0.30 -1.71
CA MET A 1 -18.74 0.40 -0.39
C MET A 1 -17.30 0.79 -0.63
N SER A 2 -16.71 1.64 0.21
CA SER A 2 -15.32 2.04 0.04
C SER A 2 -14.39 1.04 0.72
N THR A 3 -13.18 0.86 0.18
CA THR A 3 -12.20 -0.14 0.64
C THR A 3 -10.94 0.51 1.18
N ARG A 4 -10.35 -0.12 2.20
CA ARG A 4 -9.07 0.30 2.78
C ARG A 4 -7.92 -0.51 2.19
N GLY A 5 -6.71 -0.01 2.33
CA GLY A 5 -5.56 -0.62 1.73
C GLY A 5 -4.24 0.06 2.03
N PHE A 6 -3.22 -0.20 1.23
CA PHE A 6 -1.94 0.50 1.29
C PHE A 6 -1.26 0.62 -0.06
N VAL A 7 -0.34 1.58 -0.14
CA VAL A 7 0.75 1.62 -1.11
C VAL A 7 2.06 1.45 -0.35
N GLY A 8 3.02 0.76 -0.94
CA GLY A 8 4.34 0.65 -0.35
C GLY A 8 5.47 0.51 -1.36
N PHE A 9 6.68 0.54 -0.81
CA PHE A 9 7.93 0.34 -1.53
C PHE A 9 8.84 -0.58 -0.73
N VAL A 10 9.59 -1.44 -1.42
CA VAL A 10 10.77 -2.13 -0.89
C VAL A 10 11.96 -1.67 -1.70
N ALA A 11 12.97 -1.11 -1.04
CA ALA A 11 14.19 -0.65 -1.66
C ALA A 11 15.38 -0.84 -0.72
N ASP A 12 16.48 -1.41 -1.21
CA ASP A 12 17.68 -1.72 -0.43
C ASP A 12 17.36 -2.56 0.83
N GLY A 13 16.43 -3.51 0.71
CA GLY A 13 15.96 -4.36 1.80
C GLY A 13 15.07 -3.66 2.83
N ARG A 14 14.77 -2.36 2.67
CA ARG A 14 13.91 -1.58 3.56
C ARG A 14 12.50 -1.49 3.01
N GLU A 15 11.53 -1.88 3.83
CA GLU A 15 10.11 -1.74 3.52
C GLU A 15 9.56 -0.38 3.98
N THR A 16 8.68 0.20 3.17
CA THR A 16 7.87 1.36 3.52
C THR A 16 6.42 1.05 3.14
N ILE A 17 5.51 1.14 4.11
CA ILE A 17 4.07 0.92 3.96
C ILE A 17 3.33 2.18 4.37
N VAL A 18 2.40 2.63 3.53
CA VAL A 18 1.54 3.79 3.76
C VAL A 18 0.08 3.36 3.58
N GLY A 19 -0.71 3.42 4.65
CA GLY A 19 -2.11 3.03 4.65
C GLY A 19 -3.03 4.08 4.01
N THR A 20 -4.12 3.63 3.39
CA THR A 20 -5.22 4.46 2.87
C THR A 20 -6.58 4.03 3.44
N ARG A 21 -7.46 5.02 3.64
CA ARG A 21 -8.80 4.79 4.21
C ARG A 21 -9.85 4.37 3.19
N TRP A 22 -9.71 4.81 1.95
CA TRP A 22 -10.81 4.78 1.02
C TRP A 22 -10.34 4.43 -0.39
N ASP A 23 -11.24 3.79 -1.12
CA ASP A 23 -11.15 3.53 -2.56
C ASP A 23 -9.85 2.83 -2.99
N SER A 24 -9.44 1.85 -2.19
CA SER A 24 -8.23 1.05 -2.44
C SER A 24 -8.41 -0.03 -3.52
N TYR A 25 -9.62 -0.23 -4.03
CA TYR A 25 -9.92 -1.23 -5.06
C TYR A 25 -9.22 -0.91 -6.40
N PRO A 26 -9.08 -1.91 -7.30
CA PRO A 26 -8.29 -1.78 -8.52
C PRO A 26 -8.64 -0.58 -9.38
N GLU A 27 -9.93 -0.20 -9.48
CA GLU A 27 -10.44 0.89 -10.32
C GLU A 27 -10.02 2.28 -9.86
N CYS A 28 -9.65 2.43 -8.59
CA CYS A 28 -9.27 3.70 -8.00
C CYS A 28 -7.77 3.70 -7.70
N LEU A 29 -7.36 3.28 -6.50
CA LEU A 29 -5.94 3.31 -6.12
C LEU A 29 -5.08 2.45 -7.05
N GLY A 30 -5.57 1.27 -7.44
CA GLY A 30 -4.84 0.36 -8.32
C GLY A 30 -4.54 0.99 -9.69
N VAL A 31 -5.48 1.74 -10.27
CA VAL A 31 -5.26 2.50 -11.50
C VAL A 31 -4.19 3.56 -11.28
N SER A 32 -4.24 4.33 -10.18
CA SER A 32 -3.20 5.33 -9.90
C SER A 32 -1.81 4.70 -9.77
N VAL A 33 -1.71 3.51 -9.18
CA VAL A 33 -0.46 2.76 -9.03
C VAL A 33 0.08 2.30 -10.38
N VAL A 34 -0.75 1.67 -11.21
CA VAL A 34 -0.29 1.17 -12.53
C VAL A 34 0.01 2.31 -13.50
N GLU A 35 -0.75 3.41 -13.45
CA GLU A 35 -0.48 4.60 -14.25
C GLU A 35 0.83 5.28 -13.83
N PHE A 36 1.10 5.40 -12.52
CA PHE A 36 2.40 5.84 -12.03
C PHE A 36 3.52 4.95 -12.58
N ALA A 37 3.40 3.63 -12.41
CA ALA A 37 4.44 2.69 -12.79
C ALA A 37 4.73 2.72 -14.31
N ARG A 38 3.69 2.88 -15.13
CA ARG A 38 3.84 3.03 -16.60
C ARG A 38 4.45 4.37 -17.02
N ALA A 39 4.35 5.40 -16.18
CA ALA A 39 4.97 6.70 -16.41
C ALA A 39 6.43 6.76 -15.94
N VAL A 40 6.93 5.76 -15.20
CA VAL A 40 8.32 5.71 -14.77
C VAL A 40 9.23 5.35 -15.94
N HIS A 41 10.24 6.18 -16.18
CA HIS A 41 11.30 5.94 -17.18
C HIS A 41 12.65 5.56 -16.54
N ASP A 42 12.80 5.77 -15.23
CA ASP A 42 14.03 5.53 -14.49
C ASP A 42 13.70 4.91 -13.12
N TRP A 43 13.64 3.58 -13.08
CA TRP A 43 13.39 2.83 -11.86
C TRP A 43 14.54 2.92 -10.86
N SER A 44 15.78 3.18 -11.31
CA SER A 44 16.91 3.38 -10.39
C SER A 44 16.73 4.65 -9.57
N ARG A 45 16.24 5.74 -10.18
CA ARG A 45 15.88 6.96 -9.45
C ARG A 45 14.72 6.73 -8.48
N VAL A 46 13.67 6.01 -8.90
CA VAL A 46 12.55 5.68 -8.01
C VAL A 46 13.03 4.85 -6.81
N ARG A 47 13.91 3.87 -7.03
CA ARG A 47 14.53 3.06 -5.96
C ARG A 47 15.35 3.91 -5.00
N ALA A 48 16.18 4.83 -5.51
CA ALA A 48 16.94 5.75 -4.68
C ALA A 48 16.03 6.66 -3.84
N SER A 49 14.96 7.20 -4.42
CA SER A 49 13.97 8.01 -3.70
C SER A 49 13.23 7.20 -2.63
N ALA A 50 12.82 5.96 -2.95
CA ALA A 50 12.13 5.09 -2.01
C ALA A 50 13.03 4.70 -0.82
N ALA A 51 14.30 4.36 -1.08
CA ALA A 51 15.28 4.05 -0.03
C ALA A 51 15.57 5.25 0.88
N ALA A 52 15.51 6.47 0.31
CA ALA A 52 15.73 7.73 1.03
C ALA A 52 14.50 8.24 1.80
N LEU A 53 13.35 7.58 1.73
CA LEU A 53 12.15 8.01 2.46
C LEU A 53 12.41 8.06 3.97
N VAL A 54 12.08 9.21 4.57
CA VAL A 54 12.06 9.39 6.01
C VAL A 54 10.76 8.80 6.55
N HIS A 55 10.86 7.86 7.50
CA HIS A 55 9.69 7.35 8.20
C HIS A 55 9.38 8.29 9.34
N LEU A 56 8.19 8.89 9.29
CA LEU A 56 7.68 9.75 10.34
C LEU A 56 7.21 8.91 11.52
N ASP A 57 7.53 9.42 12.69
CA ASP A 57 6.99 9.07 14.00
C ASP A 57 6.59 10.39 14.71
N ASP A 58 6.02 10.29 15.91
CA ASP A 58 5.57 11.48 16.66
C ASP A 58 6.72 12.48 16.89
N GLU A 59 7.95 12.01 17.11
CA GLU A 59 9.12 12.85 17.41
C GLU A 59 9.67 13.54 16.15
N THR A 60 9.90 12.79 15.08
CA THR A 60 10.40 13.30 13.79
C THR A 60 9.40 14.20 13.07
N ALA A 61 8.10 13.98 13.27
CA ALA A 61 7.06 14.87 12.75
C ALA A 61 7.15 16.26 13.39
N GLU A 62 7.39 16.35 14.71
CA GLU A 62 7.55 17.61 15.43
C GLU A 62 8.77 18.41 14.94
N ASP A 63 9.92 17.75 14.76
CA ASP A 63 11.15 18.41 14.28
C ASP A 63 10.99 19.01 12.87
N LEU A 64 10.33 18.32 11.95
CA LEU A 64 10.10 18.81 10.58
C LEU A 64 9.10 19.99 10.54
N ILE A 65 8.19 20.07 11.51
CA ILE A 65 7.25 21.19 11.66
C ILE A 65 7.97 22.44 12.18
N ILE A 66 8.98 22.26 13.04
CA ILE A 66 9.74 23.37 13.63
C ILE A 66 10.71 24.00 12.63
N ASP A 67 11.35 23.20 11.78
CA ASP A 67 12.33 23.68 10.79
C ASP A 67 11.68 24.30 9.53
N SER A 68 10.42 23.99 9.27
CA SER A 68 9.67 24.62 8.19
C SER A 68 9.05 25.95 8.64
N THR A 69 9.64 27.09 8.25
CA THR A 69 8.95 28.39 8.28
C THR A 69 7.55 28.23 7.68
N PRO A 70 6.46 28.65 8.34
CA PRO A 70 5.12 28.20 8.00
C PRO A 70 4.68 28.82 6.68
N ALA A 71 4.80 28.05 5.59
CA ALA A 71 4.09 28.31 4.36
C ALA A 71 2.62 27.87 4.55
N SER A 72 1.83 28.67 5.27
CA SER A 72 0.40 28.43 5.54
C SER A 72 0.04 27.22 6.41
N GLU A 73 -1.08 27.36 7.12
CA GLU A 73 -1.72 26.32 7.94
C GLU A 73 -2.06 25.05 7.14
N ALA A 74 -2.21 25.17 5.81
CA ALA A 74 -2.50 24.07 4.90
C ALA A 74 -1.28 23.17 4.62
N ASP A 75 -0.06 23.72 4.54
CA ASP A 75 1.15 22.89 4.41
C ASP A 75 1.50 22.24 5.74
N VAL A 76 1.21 22.93 6.85
CA VAL A 76 1.30 22.38 8.20
C VAL A 76 0.31 21.22 8.37
N HIS A 77 -0.96 21.33 7.96
CA HIS A 77 -1.90 20.20 8.02
C HIS A 77 -1.58 19.05 7.05
N ARG A 78 -1.02 19.35 5.88
CA ARG A 78 -0.56 18.34 4.91
C ARG A 78 0.61 17.53 5.44
N LYS A 79 1.56 18.18 6.13
CA LYS A 79 2.74 17.54 6.74
C LYS A 79 2.50 17.00 8.14
N ARG A 80 1.54 17.56 8.88
CA ARG A 80 1.31 17.20 10.29
C ARG A 80 0.84 15.78 10.45
N GLY A 81 -0.08 15.28 9.62
CA GLY A 81 -0.77 14.00 9.91
C GLY A 81 -0.96 13.78 11.41
N TRP A 82 -1.40 14.83 12.14
CA TRP A 82 -1.14 14.91 13.59
C TRP A 82 -2.08 13.99 14.37
N PRO A 83 -1.65 13.55 15.56
CA PRO A 83 -2.20 12.39 16.25
C PRO A 83 -3.47 12.77 16.99
N ASP A 84 -4.56 12.04 16.71
CA ASP A 84 -5.58 11.74 17.74
C ASP A 84 -6.52 10.57 17.38
N SER A 85 -6.25 9.85 16.30
CA SER A 85 -6.76 8.51 16.03
C SER A 85 -6.17 8.07 14.69
N PHE A 86 -5.61 6.86 14.60
CA PHE A 86 -5.38 6.09 13.38
C PHE A 86 -6.18 6.56 12.13
N GLN A 87 -5.74 7.61 11.43
CA GLN A 87 -6.39 8.08 10.21
C GLN A 87 -5.42 7.89 9.05
N PRO A 88 -5.52 6.76 8.33
CA PRO A 88 -4.77 6.58 7.09
C PRO A 88 -5.07 7.71 6.10
N TYR A 89 -4.11 7.97 5.22
CA TYR A 89 -4.16 8.99 4.19
C TYR A 89 -5.39 8.83 3.27
N ASP A 90 -5.86 9.92 2.66
CA ASP A 90 -6.84 9.86 1.54
C ASP A 90 -6.14 9.33 0.28
N ILE A 91 -6.89 8.83 -0.72
CA ILE A 91 -6.35 8.28 -1.97
C ILE A 91 -5.39 9.25 -2.68
N ASN A 92 -5.69 10.54 -2.65
CA ASN A 92 -4.84 11.59 -3.24
C ASN A 92 -3.51 11.77 -2.49
N GLN A 93 -3.45 11.33 -1.24
CA GLN A 93 -2.28 11.42 -0.36
C GLN A 93 -1.45 10.11 -0.34
N VAL A 94 -1.94 9.02 -0.95
CA VAL A 94 -1.18 7.77 -1.15
C VAL A 94 -0.74 7.53 -2.59
N CYS A 95 -0.82 8.55 -3.46
CA CYS A 95 -0.29 8.44 -4.81
C CYS A 95 1.23 8.21 -4.76
N PRO A 96 1.78 7.16 -5.42
CA PRO A 96 3.21 6.84 -5.33
C PRO A 96 4.13 8.01 -5.70
N SER A 97 3.76 8.80 -6.72
CA SER A 97 4.55 9.96 -7.15
C SER A 97 4.62 11.05 -6.07
N GLN A 98 3.51 11.28 -5.36
CA GLN A 98 3.44 12.28 -4.29
C GLN A 98 4.23 11.81 -3.07
N LEU A 99 4.10 10.55 -2.66
CA LEU A 99 4.87 9.98 -1.55
C LEU A 99 6.38 10.13 -1.75
N LEU A 100 6.87 9.86 -2.96
CA LEU A 100 8.28 10.02 -3.31
C LEU A 100 8.70 11.49 -3.41
N ALA A 101 7.80 12.38 -3.85
CA ALA A 101 8.07 13.81 -3.94
C ALA A 101 8.13 14.49 -2.56
N ASP A 102 7.29 14.03 -1.62
CA ASP A 102 7.27 14.53 -0.24
C ASP A 102 8.53 14.12 0.52
N GLY A 103 9.10 12.95 0.22
CA GLY A 103 10.37 12.47 0.80
C GLY A 103 10.24 11.96 2.24
N CYS A 104 9.07 12.11 2.86
CA CYS A 104 8.75 11.59 4.18
C CYS A 104 7.34 10.99 4.19
N VAL A 105 7.13 9.93 4.96
CA VAL A 105 5.85 9.22 5.04
C VAL A 105 5.60 8.66 6.44
N TRP A 106 4.34 8.52 6.82
CA TRP A 106 3.95 7.78 8.04
C TRP A 106 4.00 6.29 7.73
N HIS A 107 5.03 5.62 8.23
CA HIS A 107 5.22 4.20 7.98
C HIS A 107 4.33 3.35 8.90
N LEU A 108 3.49 2.50 8.32
CA LEU A 108 2.58 1.60 9.04
C LEU A 108 2.93 0.12 8.79
N PRO A 109 4.02 -0.41 9.38
CA PRO A 109 4.49 -1.77 9.10
C PRO A 109 3.46 -2.84 9.45
N ASN A 110 2.60 -2.64 10.45
CA ASN A 110 1.61 -3.66 10.83
C ASN A 110 0.31 -3.58 10.02
N TRP A 111 0.13 -2.58 9.15
CA TRP A 111 -1.10 -2.39 8.37
C TRP A 111 -1.46 -3.58 7.47
N PRO A 112 -0.52 -4.25 6.79
CA PRO A 112 -0.81 -5.44 6.00
C PRO A 112 -1.17 -6.67 6.86
N GLY A 113 -0.99 -6.60 8.19
CA GLY A 113 -1.39 -7.66 9.12
C GLY A 113 -2.89 -7.75 9.37
N THR A 114 -3.70 -6.80 8.86
CA THR A 114 -5.11 -6.68 9.21
C THR A 114 -6.04 -6.75 7.98
N SER A 115 -6.31 -7.95 7.44
CA SER A 115 -7.15 -8.16 6.24
C SER A 115 -8.52 -7.47 6.28
N ILE A 116 -9.14 -7.34 7.46
CA ILE A 116 -10.45 -6.67 7.61
C ILE A 116 -10.34 -5.15 7.42
N TRP A 117 -9.19 -4.58 7.76
CA TRP A 117 -8.88 -3.15 7.64
C TRP A 117 -7.99 -2.84 6.45
N CYS A 118 -7.52 -3.86 5.73
CA CYS A 118 -6.65 -3.76 4.58
C CYS A 118 -7.10 -4.79 3.53
N GLN A 119 -7.96 -4.36 2.62
CA GLN A 119 -8.55 -5.24 1.61
C GLN A 119 -7.68 -5.33 0.36
N TRP A 120 -6.96 -4.25 0.03
CA TRP A 120 -6.10 -4.16 -1.15
C TRP A 120 -4.74 -3.59 -0.79
N GLY A 121 -3.67 -4.15 -1.35
CA GLY A 121 -2.32 -3.63 -1.16
C GLY A 121 -1.55 -3.58 -2.47
N TYR A 122 -0.77 -2.53 -2.64
CA TYR A 122 0.07 -2.33 -3.83
C TYR A 122 1.50 -2.05 -3.38
N LEU A 123 2.40 -3.01 -3.57
CA LEU A 123 3.79 -2.92 -3.12
C LEU A 123 4.73 -2.94 -4.31
N PHE A 124 5.49 -1.86 -4.49
CA PHE A 124 6.61 -1.83 -5.42
C PHE A 124 7.82 -2.50 -4.77
N ASP A 125 8.09 -3.76 -5.09
CA ASP A 125 9.37 -4.37 -4.74
C ASP A 125 10.42 -3.98 -5.79
N LEU A 126 11.17 -2.91 -5.48
CA LEU A 126 12.18 -2.34 -6.37
C LEU A 126 13.49 -3.12 -6.33
N ASP A 127 13.67 -4.00 -5.35
CA ASP A 127 14.82 -4.92 -5.29
C ASP A 127 14.61 -6.12 -6.21
N GLN A 128 13.36 -6.57 -6.37
CA GLN A 128 12.97 -7.64 -7.29
C GLN A 128 12.40 -7.14 -8.62
N ASN A 129 12.24 -5.82 -8.78
CA ASN A 129 11.67 -5.16 -9.96
C ASN A 129 10.24 -5.64 -10.31
N VAL A 130 9.39 -5.76 -9.29
CA VAL A 130 8.00 -6.21 -9.44
C VAL A 130 7.01 -5.29 -8.70
N LEU A 131 5.76 -5.29 -9.17
CA LEU A 131 4.60 -4.80 -8.45
C LEU A 131 3.85 -6.01 -7.86
N GLU A 132 3.87 -6.13 -6.54
CA GLU A 132 3.09 -7.13 -5.80
C GLU A 132 1.72 -6.55 -5.44
N ILE A 133 0.67 -7.32 -5.70
CA ILE A 133 -0.71 -6.98 -5.36
C ILE A 133 -1.16 -7.89 -4.25
N TYR A 134 -1.71 -7.31 -3.19
CA TYR A 134 -2.20 -8.01 -2.02
C TYR A 134 -3.71 -7.88 -1.89
N TYR A 135 -4.34 -8.92 -1.35
CA TYR A 135 -5.76 -8.94 -1.07
C TYR A 135 -6.04 -9.52 0.32
N GLY A 136 -6.90 -8.84 1.07
CA GLY A 136 -7.40 -9.31 2.36
C GLY A 136 -8.52 -10.34 2.16
N ALA A 137 -8.31 -11.55 2.68
CA ALA A 137 -9.33 -12.60 2.63
C ALA A 137 -10.39 -12.40 3.75
N PRO A 138 -11.60 -12.96 3.61
CA PRO A 138 -12.59 -12.97 4.68
C PRO A 138 -12.07 -13.67 5.95
N ILE A 139 -12.54 -13.21 7.12
CA ILE A 139 -12.24 -13.71 8.49
C ILE A 139 -12.44 -15.24 8.63
N THR A 140 -13.26 -15.85 7.77
CA THR A 140 -13.55 -17.28 7.81
C THR A 140 -12.44 -18.16 7.23
N ARG A 141 -11.35 -17.58 6.71
CA ARG A 141 -10.24 -18.31 6.11
C ARG A 141 -9.11 -18.47 7.13
N THR A 142 -8.38 -19.57 7.09
CA THR A 142 -7.19 -19.76 7.93
C THR A 142 -6.10 -18.76 7.56
N ALA A 143 -5.34 -18.31 8.56
CA ALA A 143 -4.16 -17.46 8.36
C ALA A 143 -3.19 -18.06 7.32
N PRO A 144 -2.57 -17.22 6.47
CA PRO A 144 -1.52 -17.69 5.58
C PRO A 144 -0.33 -18.24 6.36
N ALA A 145 0.20 -19.39 5.91
CA ALA A 145 1.40 -19.99 6.49
C ALA A 145 2.70 -19.42 5.89
N GLU A 146 2.62 -18.71 4.76
CA GLU A 146 3.75 -18.22 3.96
C GLU A 146 3.43 -16.85 3.36
N GLY A 147 4.47 -16.15 2.89
CA GLY A 147 4.35 -14.83 2.24
C GLY A 147 4.96 -13.70 3.08
N ARG A 148 5.12 -12.52 2.48
CA ARG A 148 5.83 -11.38 3.07
C ARG A 148 5.29 -10.94 4.43
N PHE A 149 3.98 -11.08 4.63
CA PHE A 149 3.28 -10.55 5.79
C PHE A 149 2.73 -11.64 6.73
N HIS A 150 3.02 -12.92 6.48
CA HIS A 150 2.40 -14.05 7.18
C HIS A 150 2.62 -14.04 8.71
N ASP A 151 3.71 -13.42 9.16
CA ASP A 151 4.11 -13.30 10.57
C ASP A 151 3.56 -12.02 11.25
N ARG A 152 2.85 -11.16 10.50
CA ARG A 152 2.23 -9.95 11.07
C ARG A 152 0.99 -10.34 11.86
N ILE A 153 0.95 -9.94 13.12
CA ILE A 153 -0.14 -10.30 14.02
C ILE A 153 -1.13 -9.14 14.06
N SER A 154 -2.39 -9.40 13.71
CA SER A 154 -3.49 -8.48 13.99
C SER A 154 -3.80 -8.47 15.49
N GLU A 155 -4.14 -7.31 16.03
CA GLU A 155 -4.70 -7.19 17.38
C GLU A 155 -6.14 -7.73 17.46
N TRP A 156 -6.78 -7.99 16.31
CA TRP A 156 -8.16 -8.44 16.20
C TRP A 156 -8.23 -9.96 16.09
N GLU A 157 -9.10 -10.57 16.90
CA GLU A 157 -9.30 -12.02 16.90
C GLU A 157 -9.84 -12.50 15.54
N ASN A 158 -9.23 -13.56 15.00
CA ASN A 158 -9.53 -14.13 13.68
C ASN A 158 -9.25 -13.21 12.48
N ASP A 159 -8.51 -12.12 12.67
CA ASP A 159 -7.98 -11.33 11.57
C ASP A 159 -6.58 -11.83 11.18
N HIS A 160 -6.31 -11.78 9.90
CA HIS A 160 -5.13 -12.39 9.30
C HIS A 160 -4.43 -11.40 8.37
N PRO A 161 -3.13 -11.58 8.10
CA PRO A 161 -2.44 -10.79 7.11
C PRO A 161 -3.08 -10.87 5.73
N VAL A 162 -2.94 -9.80 4.97
CA VAL A 162 -3.18 -9.84 3.53
C VAL A 162 -2.20 -10.79 2.86
N GLU A 163 -2.63 -11.31 1.72
CA GLU A 163 -1.85 -12.27 0.97
C GLU A 163 -1.68 -11.82 -0.46
N ILE A 164 -0.59 -12.28 -1.07
CA ILE A 164 -0.34 -11.97 -2.47
C ILE A 164 -1.50 -12.53 -3.32
N LEU A 165 -2.01 -11.68 -4.20
CA LEU A 165 -3.05 -11.98 -5.17
C LEU A 165 -2.45 -12.08 -6.56
N ALA A 166 -1.51 -11.19 -6.90
CA ALA A 166 -0.82 -11.17 -8.19
C ALA A 166 0.56 -10.50 -8.06
N THR A 167 1.44 -10.79 -9.02
CA THR A 167 2.73 -10.12 -9.17
C THR A 167 2.92 -9.76 -10.64
N TYR A 168 3.33 -8.53 -10.91
CA TYR A 168 3.64 -8.06 -12.27
C TYR A 168 5.08 -7.58 -12.34
N SER A 169 5.79 -7.90 -13.43
CA SER A 169 7.08 -7.26 -13.70
C SER A 169 6.86 -5.77 -13.99
N LEU A 170 7.70 -4.90 -13.41
CA LEU A 170 7.64 -3.46 -13.69
C LEU A 170 7.99 -3.12 -15.15
N SER A 171 8.62 -4.03 -15.89
CA SER A 171 8.89 -3.89 -17.33
C SER A 171 7.74 -4.34 -18.22
N GLU A 172 6.77 -5.09 -17.69
CA GLU A 172 5.71 -5.76 -18.46
C GLU A 172 4.35 -5.61 -17.76
N LEU A 173 3.98 -4.36 -17.50
CA LEU A 173 2.72 -4.04 -16.82
C LEU A 173 1.52 -4.18 -17.77
N PRO A 174 0.39 -4.75 -17.30
CA PRO A 174 -0.84 -4.77 -18.07
C PRO A 174 -1.35 -3.34 -18.38
N ASP A 175 -2.23 -3.23 -19.37
CA ASP A 175 -3.05 -2.03 -19.53
C ASP A 175 -4.06 -1.87 -18.39
N ARG A 176 -4.59 -0.65 -18.25
CA ARG A 176 -5.51 -0.28 -17.18
C ARG A 176 -6.73 -1.22 -17.11
N GLU A 177 -7.34 -1.53 -18.25
CA GLU A 177 -8.57 -2.33 -18.29
C GLU A 177 -8.26 -3.79 -17.94
N SER A 178 -7.20 -4.35 -18.51
CA SER A 178 -6.74 -5.70 -18.23
C SER A 178 -6.30 -5.85 -16.77
N PHE A 179 -5.64 -4.85 -16.19
CA PHE A 179 -5.25 -4.83 -14.77
C PHE A 179 -6.47 -4.93 -13.86
N VAL A 180 -7.42 -4.01 -14.02
CA VAL A 180 -8.65 -3.97 -13.20
C VAL A 180 -9.44 -5.27 -13.32
N ARG A 181 -9.73 -5.71 -14.55
CA ARG A 181 -10.50 -6.93 -14.80
C ARG A 181 -9.85 -8.15 -14.15
N THR A 182 -8.54 -8.32 -14.34
CA THR A 182 -7.81 -9.47 -13.79
C THR A 182 -7.82 -9.48 -12.27
N LEU A 183 -7.60 -8.34 -11.62
CA LEU A 183 -7.60 -8.28 -10.16
C LEU A 183 -8.99 -8.55 -9.57
N ASN A 184 -10.06 -8.03 -10.17
CA ASN A 184 -11.41 -8.33 -9.73
C ASN A 184 -11.76 -9.81 -9.91
N ASP A 185 -11.45 -10.40 -11.06
CA ASP A 185 -11.68 -11.83 -11.31
C ASP A 185 -10.93 -12.72 -10.29
N LEU A 186 -9.70 -12.34 -9.94
CA LEU A 186 -8.90 -13.05 -8.94
C LEU A 186 -9.49 -12.89 -7.52
N ALA A 187 -9.90 -11.69 -7.15
CA ALA A 187 -10.53 -11.42 -5.86
C ALA A 187 -11.86 -12.18 -5.72
N ASP A 188 -12.69 -12.22 -6.77
CA ASP A 188 -13.96 -12.94 -6.77
C ASP A 188 -13.76 -14.45 -6.59
N ARG A 189 -12.82 -15.06 -7.34
CA ARG A 189 -12.44 -16.47 -7.15
C ARG A 189 -11.90 -16.76 -5.75
N ARG A 190 -11.20 -15.79 -5.16
CA ARG A 190 -10.66 -15.91 -3.81
C ARG A 190 -11.74 -15.82 -2.73
N ASN A 191 -12.84 -15.11 -3.01
CA ASN A 191 -13.98 -15.02 -2.10
C ASN A 191 -14.96 -16.18 -2.23
N GLN A 192 -14.87 -17.00 -3.28
CA GLN A 192 -15.67 -18.22 -3.39
C GLN A 192 -15.28 -19.24 -2.31
N PRO A 193 -16.25 -19.92 -1.68
CA PRO A 193 -16.00 -20.96 -0.70
C PRO A 193 -15.21 -22.12 -1.34
N ASP A 194 -14.33 -22.76 -0.57
CA ASP A 194 -13.43 -23.81 -1.06
C ASP A 194 -14.15 -25.00 -1.74
N THR A 195 -15.45 -25.18 -1.50
CA THR A 195 -16.30 -26.20 -2.15
C THR A 195 -16.51 -25.97 -3.65
N GLU A 196 -16.26 -24.76 -4.18
CA GLU A 196 -16.48 -24.41 -5.59
C GLU A 196 -15.18 -24.30 -6.41
N ARG A 197 -14.00 -24.46 -5.78
CA ARG A 197 -12.68 -24.37 -6.47
C ARG A 197 -12.25 -25.64 -7.19
N VAL A 198 -13.07 -26.70 -7.13
CA VAL A 198 -12.84 -27.97 -7.82
C VAL A 198 -13.90 -28.10 -8.92
N GLY A 199 -13.67 -27.45 -10.06
CA GLY A 199 -14.52 -27.48 -11.24
C GLY A 199 -13.75 -27.20 -12.50
#